data_AF-A0A5C8I5H3-F1
#
_entry.id   AF-A0A5C8I5H3-F1
#
_cell.length_a   1.000
_cell.length_b   1.000
_cell.length_c   1.000
_cell.angle_alpha   90.00
_cell.angle_beta   90.00
_cell.angle_gamma   90.00
#
_symmetry.space_group_name_H-M   'P 1'
#
loop_
_entity.id
_entity.type
_entity.pdbx_description
1 polymer ?
#
loop_
_entity_poly.entity_id
_entity_poly.type
_entity_poly.pdbx_seq_one_letter_code
_entity_poly.pdbx_strand_id
1 'polypeptide(L)'
;MPLHDLFPTSAISPVASDGTRSWQRYFGDDSNRTTDEGNLVLSINDLYSADPGGAIAEWARDVGFSLDGVSASDAETMLLFRTIYQALADVPDDSPLVLAMRAVNQGGPSSLLPDFRVTVDGSFAVSCIVEVLCGPFAGTRGWLTAIVERLSRTSPLRRG
;
A
#
# COMPACT_ATOMS: atom_id res chain seq x y z
N MET A 1 8.07 25.11 12.30
CA MET A 1 7.91 25.10 10.82
C MET A 1 6.52 24.57 10.53
N PRO A 2 5.67 25.27 9.77
CA PRO A 2 4.29 24.85 9.63
C PRO A 2 4.14 23.72 8.60
N LEU A 3 3.29 22.73 8.90
CA LEU A 3 3.12 21.46 8.17
C LEU A 3 2.67 21.58 6.70
N HIS A 4 2.27 22.77 6.25
CA HIS A 4 1.78 23.00 4.89
C HIS A 4 2.89 23.09 3.83
N ASP A 5 4.14 23.27 4.24
CA ASP A 5 5.28 23.38 3.30
C ASP A 5 5.91 22.01 2.95
N LEU A 6 5.40 20.90 3.50
CA LEU A 6 6.02 19.58 3.38
C LEU A 6 5.32 18.62 2.41
N PHE A 7 4.17 18.97 1.83
CA PHE A 7 3.40 18.04 1.02
C PHE A 7 2.88 18.72 -0.26
N PRO A 8 3.35 18.32 -1.46
CA PRO A 8 2.78 18.79 -2.71
C PRO A 8 1.29 18.42 -2.78
N THR A 9 0.54 19.24 -3.50
CA THR A 9 -0.93 19.28 -3.70
C THR A 9 -1.56 18.04 -4.35
N SER A 10 -0.83 16.95 -4.50
CA SER A 10 -1.25 15.69 -5.14
C SER A 10 -0.96 14.55 -4.17
N ALA A 11 -1.64 13.40 -4.31
CA ALA A 11 -1.26 12.17 -3.59
C ALA A 11 0.27 12.04 -3.52
N ILE A 12 0.81 11.60 -2.37
CA ILE A 12 2.26 11.42 -2.19
C ILE A 12 2.79 10.74 -3.45
N SER A 13 3.75 11.40 -4.10
CA SER A 13 4.15 10.95 -5.43
C SER A 13 4.72 9.54 -5.31
N PRO A 14 4.31 8.59 -6.16
CA PRO A 14 4.88 7.24 -6.18
C PRO A 14 6.41 7.24 -6.32
N VAL A 15 6.94 8.30 -6.94
CA VAL A 15 8.37 8.59 -7.06
C VAL A 15 8.60 10.04 -6.68
N ALA A 16 9.43 10.29 -5.66
CA ALA A 16 9.87 11.62 -5.25
C ALA A 16 10.72 12.29 -6.34
N SER A 17 10.92 13.61 -6.23
CA SER A 17 11.67 14.39 -7.23
C SER A 17 13.15 14.01 -7.34
N ASP A 18 13.69 13.32 -6.33
CA ASP A 18 15.04 12.77 -6.32
C ASP A 18 15.13 11.33 -6.87
N GLY A 19 14.02 10.77 -7.34
CA GLY A 19 13.93 9.40 -7.86
C GLY A 19 13.63 8.34 -6.80
N THR A 20 13.50 8.72 -5.53
CA THR A 20 13.15 7.79 -4.45
C THR A 20 11.72 7.29 -4.62
N ARG A 21 11.54 5.98 -4.71
CA ARG A 21 10.20 5.37 -4.83
C ARG A 21 9.56 5.23 -3.46
N SER A 22 8.24 5.41 -3.40
CA SER A 22 7.42 5.11 -2.20
C SER A 22 7.24 3.62 -1.94
N TRP A 23 7.94 2.77 -2.70
CA TRP A 23 8.06 1.35 -2.43
C TRP A 23 9.44 0.83 -2.79
N GLN A 24 9.84 -0.27 -2.15
CA GLN A 24 11.12 -0.93 -2.39
C GLN A 24 10.96 -2.45 -2.21
N ARG A 25 11.82 -3.25 -2.86
CA ARG A 25 11.78 -4.70 -2.70
C ARG A 25 12.06 -5.07 -1.23
N TYR A 26 11.20 -5.92 -0.66
CA TYR A 26 11.31 -6.39 0.72
C TYR A 26 11.90 -7.80 0.80
N PHE A 27 12.92 -8.00 1.64
CA PHE A 27 13.61 -9.27 1.83
C PHE A 27 13.55 -9.78 3.29
N GLY A 28 12.67 -9.22 4.12
CA GLY A 28 12.50 -9.63 5.53
C GLY A 28 11.56 -10.82 5.70
N ASP A 29 11.15 -11.07 6.95
CA ASP A 29 10.31 -12.22 7.32
C ASP A 29 8.99 -12.27 6.51
N ASP A 30 8.65 -13.47 6.06
CA ASP A 30 7.48 -13.79 5.24
C ASP A 30 6.16 -13.50 5.96
N SER A 31 6.14 -13.51 7.29
CA SER A 31 4.95 -13.16 8.07
C SER A 31 4.74 -11.66 8.25
N ASN A 32 5.73 -10.81 7.96
CA ASN A 32 5.61 -9.39 8.28
C ASN A 32 4.72 -8.67 7.27
N ARG A 33 3.63 -8.06 7.76
CA ARG A 33 2.77 -7.12 7.00
C ARG A 33 3.03 -5.65 7.31
N THR A 34 3.74 -5.39 8.40
CA THR A 34 4.10 -4.05 8.88
C THR A 34 5.58 -4.04 9.27
N THR A 35 6.32 -2.99 8.91
CA THR A 35 7.69 -2.76 9.41
C THR A 35 7.67 -1.94 10.70
N ASP A 36 8.78 -1.88 11.43
CA ASP A 36 8.90 -1.10 12.67
C ASP A 36 8.65 0.41 12.45
N GLU A 37 8.91 0.91 11.24
CA GLU A 37 8.63 2.29 10.83
C GLU A 37 7.16 2.52 10.45
N GLY A 38 6.31 1.50 10.53
CA GLY A 38 4.89 1.57 10.14
C GLY A 38 4.64 1.46 8.63
N ASN A 39 5.63 0.98 7.86
CA ASN A 39 5.45 0.75 6.44
C ASN A 39 4.68 -0.54 6.19
N LEU A 40 3.90 -0.55 5.11
CA LEU A 40 3.11 -1.71 4.70
C LEU A 40 3.99 -2.67 3.87
N VAL A 41 3.87 -3.97 4.09
CA VAL A 41 4.49 -4.98 3.24
C VAL A 41 3.41 -5.69 2.41
N LEU A 42 3.50 -5.55 1.09
CA LEU A 42 2.63 -6.23 0.14
C LEU A 42 3.38 -7.34 -0.59
N SER A 43 2.69 -8.44 -0.85
CA SER A 43 3.17 -9.57 -1.63
C SER A 43 2.41 -9.68 -2.94
N ILE A 44 3.09 -10.14 -3.99
CA ILE A 44 2.44 -10.53 -5.24
C ILE A 44 1.39 -11.63 -5.01
N ASN A 45 1.58 -12.46 -3.98
CA ASN A 45 0.63 -13.50 -3.61
C ASN A 45 -0.69 -12.93 -3.08
N ASP A 46 -0.71 -11.68 -2.63
CA ASP A 46 -1.93 -11.02 -2.14
C ASP A 46 -2.96 -10.85 -3.29
N LEU A 47 -2.51 -10.78 -4.56
CA LEU A 47 -3.39 -10.78 -5.75
C LEU A 47 -4.24 -12.05 -5.88
N TYR A 48 -3.79 -13.15 -5.26
CA TYR A 48 -4.41 -14.47 -5.36
C TYR A 48 -4.81 -15.01 -3.97
N SER A 49 -4.84 -14.13 -2.96
CA SER A 49 -5.19 -14.50 -1.59
C SER A 49 -6.65 -14.97 -1.51
N ALA A 50 -6.91 -15.96 -0.65
CA ALA A 50 -8.27 -16.33 -0.28
C ALA A 50 -8.93 -15.30 0.67
N ASP A 51 -8.13 -14.41 1.25
CA ASP A 51 -8.56 -13.32 2.14
C ASP A 51 -8.09 -11.97 1.57
N PRO A 52 -8.76 -11.43 0.54
CA PRO A 52 -8.39 -10.15 -0.07
C PRO A 52 -8.65 -9.00 0.90
N GLY A 53 -7.66 -8.12 1.04
CA GLY A 53 -7.66 -7.00 2.00
C GLY A 53 -7.07 -7.35 3.36
N GLY A 54 -6.70 -8.61 3.60
CA GLY A 54 -6.13 -9.06 4.88
C GLY A 54 -4.86 -8.32 5.26
N ALA A 55 -3.93 -8.09 4.32
CA ALA A 55 -2.68 -7.38 4.60
C ALA A 55 -2.93 -5.91 4.95
N ILE A 56 -3.88 -5.26 4.27
CA ILE A 56 -4.27 -3.87 4.57
C ILE A 56 -4.98 -3.75 5.91
N ALA A 57 -5.88 -4.69 6.22
CA ALA A 57 -6.58 -4.69 7.50
C ALA A 57 -5.62 -4.91 8.67
N GLU A 58 -4.66 -5.82 8.51
CA GLU A 58 -3.60 -6.07 9.48
C GLU A 58 -2.73 -4.83 9.70
N TRP A 59 -2.17 -4.29 8.61
CA TRP A 59 -1.35 -3.08 8.68
C TRP A 59 -2.09 -1.89 9.28
N ALA A 60 -3.33 -1.63 8.85
CA ALA A 60 -4.12 -0.51 9.34
C ALA A 60 -4.41 -0.63 10.83
N ARG A 61 -4.64 -1.84 11.34
CA ARG A 61 -4.78 -2.12 12.77
C ARG A 61 -3.47 -1.81 13.52
N ASP A 62 -2.32 -2.23 12.99
CA ASP A 62 -1.02 -2.04 13.63
C ASP A 62 -0.60 -0.57 13.71
N VAL A 63 -0.84 0.20 12.65
CA VAL A 63 -0.48 1.64 12.60
C VAL A 63 -1.59 2.56 13.12
N GLY A 64 -2.72 1.99 13.57
CA GLY A 64 -3.86 2.76 14.06
C GLY A 64 -4.49 3.65 12.99
N PHE A 65 -4.66 3.14 11.77
CA PHE A 65 -5.36 3.80 10.68
C PHE A 65 -6.79 3.25 10.53
N SER A 66 -7.81 4.12 10.52
CA SER A 66 -9.19 3.70 10.32
C SER A 66 -9.48 3.41 8.84
N LEU A 67 -9.95 2.18 8.57
CA LEU A 67 -10.51 1.77 7.27
C LEU A 67 -12.02 1.98 7.18
N ASP A 68 -12.67 2.70 8.11
CA ASP A 68 -14.13 2.85 8.09
C ASP A 68 -14.60 3.45 6.76
N GLY A 69 -15.58 2.79 6.14
CA GLY A 69 -16.10 3.15 4.82
C GLY A 69 -15.17 2.83 3.65
N VAL A 70 -14.01 2.20 3.88
CA VAL A 70 -13.08 1.72 2.84
C VAL A 70 -13.18 0.20 2.76
N SER A 71 -13.34 -0.34 1.55
CA SER A 71 -13.12 -1.77 1.30
C SER A 71 -11.62 -2.07 1.39
N ALA A 72 -11.20 -2.88 2.37
CA ALA A 72 -9.81 -3.28 2.52
C ALA A 72 -9.28 -4.00 1.26
N SER A 73 -10.13 -4.81 0.62
CA SER A 73 -9.83 -5.48 -0.65
C SER A 73 -9.57 -4.48 -1.79
N ASP A 74 -10.38 -3.42 -1.90
CA ASP A 74 -10.21 -2.42 -2.97
C ASP A 74 -8.95 -1.58 -2.72
N ALA A 75 -8.70 -1.23 -1.46
CA ALA A 75 -7.48 -0.55 -1.03
C ALA A 75 -6.23 -1.36 -1.35
N GLU A 76 -6.24 -2.66 -1.03
CA GLU A 76 -5.15 -3.58 -1.31
C GLU A 76 -4.90 -3.71 -2.80
N THR A 77 -5.96 -3.96 -3.58
CA THR A 77 -5.90 -4.08 -5.04
C THR A 77 -5.25 -2.84 -5.66
N MET A 78 -5.71 -1.65 -5.28
CA MET A 78 -5.14 -0.40 -5.80
C MET A 78 -3.67 -0.24 -5.40
N LEU A 79 -3.30 -0.53 -4.14
CA LEU A 79 -1.91 -0.44 -3.72
C LEU A 79 -1.02 -1.44 -4.47
N LEU A 80 -1.50 -2.65 -4.74
CA LEU A 80 -0.80 -3.65 -5.55
C LEU A 80 -0.55 -3.13 -6.98
N PHE A 81 -1.54 -2.50 -7.62
CA PHE A 81 -1.36 -1.89 -8.95
C PHE A 81 -0.40 -0.70 -8.94
N ARG A 82 -0.42 0.12 -7.88
CA ARG A 82 0.46 1.30 -7.77
C ARG A 82 1.88 0.95 -7.35
N THR A 83 2.13 -0.24 -6.80
CA THR A 83 3.44 -0.64 -6.25
C THR A 83 3.99 -1.91 -6.90
N ILE A 84 3.45 -3.09 -6.57
CA ILE A 84 3.92 -4.39 -7.09
C ILE A 84 3.96 -4.40 -8.62
N TYR A 85 2.90 -3.96 -9.30
CA TYR A 85 2.89 -3.93 -10.77
C TYR A 85 3.94 -2.97 -11.36
N GLN A 86 4.22 -1.86 -10.69
CA GLN A 86 5.28 -0.95 -11.13
C GLN A 86 6.66 -1.53 -10.85
N ALA A 87 6.85 -2.21 -9.71
CA ALA A 87 8.09 -2.92 -9.40
C ALA A 87 8.35 -4.09 -10.37
N LEU A 88 7.30 -4.74 -10.85
CA LEU A 88 7.39 -5.79 -11.88
C LEU A 88 7.83 -5.24 -13.24
N ALA A 89 7.57 -3.97 -13.55
CA ALA A 89 8.00 -3.37 -14.81
C ALA A 89 9.53 -3.26 -14.93
N ASP A 90 10.27 -3.30 -13.81
CA ASP A 90 11.74 -3.34 -13.81
C ASP A 90 12.29 -4.77 -13.89
N VAL A 91 11.44 -5.79 -13.89
CA VAL A 91 11.84 -7.19 -13.92
C VAL A 91 11.94 -7.65 -15.38
N PRO A 92 13.05 -8.29 -15.79
CA PRO A 92 13.17 -8.84 -17.14
C PRO A 92 12.06 -9.83 -17.50
N ASP A 93 11.60 -9.78 -18.76
CA ASP A 93 10.51 -10.60 -19.29
C ASP A 93 10.78 -12.11 -19.23
N ASP A 94 12.05 -12.51 -19.24
CA ASP A 94 12.52 -13.89 -19.16
C ASP A 94 12.78 -14.36 -17.72
N SER A 95 12.53 -13.50 -16.73
CA SER A 95 12.69 -13.88 -15.33
C SER A 95 11.73 -15.01 -14.92
N PRO A 96 12.16 -15.90 -14.00
CA PRO A 96 11.27 -16.94 -13.46
C PRO A 96 9.97 -16.39 -12.85
N LEU A 97 10.02 -15.17 -12.29
CA LEU A 97 8.85 -14.49 -11.73
C LEU A 97 7.82 -14.14 -12.81
N VAL A 98 8.24 -13.48 -13.90
CA VAL A 98 7.33 -13.09 -14.99
C VAL A 98 6.73 -14.32 -15.67
N LEU A 99 7.53 -15.38 -15.85
CA LEU A 99 7.04 -16.65 -16.40
C LEU A 99 6.00 -17.32 -15.48
N ALA A 100 6.26 -17.35 -14.17
CA ALA A 100 5.32 -17.89 -13.19
C ALA A 100 4.01 -17.10 -13.14
N MET A 101 4.07 -15.75 -13.16
CA MET A 101 2.89 -14.90 -13.25
C MET A 101 2.05 -15.18 -14.50
N ARG A 102 2.69 -15.32 -15.67
CA ARG A 102 1.98 -15.65 -16.92
C ARG A 102 1.29 -17.00 -16.79
N ALA A 103 1.94 -18.01 -16.21
CA ALA A 103 1.35 -19.33 -16.00
C ALA A 103 0.14 -19.27 -15.06
N VAL A 104 0.22 -18.53 -13.94
CA VAL A 104 -0.92 -18.35 -13.02
C VAL A 104 -2.08 -17.63 -13.70
N ASN A 105 -1.81 -16.56 -14.45
CA ASN A 105 -2.85 -15.84 -15.20
C ASN A 105 -3.51 -16.67 -16.31
N GLN A 106 -2.90 -17.79 -16.72
CA GLN A 106 -3.47 -18.75 -17.65
C GLN A 106 -4.23 -19.90 -16.95
N GLY A 107 -4.50 -19.77 -15.65
CA GLY A 107 -5.20 -20.78 -14.84
C GLY A 107 -4.27 -21.79 -14.14
N GLY A 108 -2.96 -21.54 -14.14
CA GLY A 108 -2.00 -22.31 -13.36
C GLY A 108 -2.14 -22.07 -11.84
N PRO A 109 -1.60 -22.97 -11.00
CA PRO A 109 -1.70 -22.84 -9.55
C PRO A 109 -0.82 -21.70 -9.02
N SER A 110 -1.39 -20.86 -8.14
CA SER A 110 -0.67 -19.71 -7.52
C SER A 110 0.53 -20.14 -6.66
N SER A 111 0.58 -21.39 -6.20
CA SER A 111 1.72 -21.94 -5.45
C SER A 111 3.04 -21.98 -6.23
N LEU A 112 3.00 -21.74 -7.55
CA LEU A 112 4.19 -21.63 -8.39
C LEU A 112 4.81 -20.22 -8.39
N LEU A 113 4.12 -19.22 -7.85
CA LEU A 113 4.64 -17.85 -7.78
C LEU A 113 5.79 -17.77 -6.78
N PRO A 114 6.98 -17.32 -7.22
CA PRO A 114 8.06 -16.99 -6.30
C PRO A 114 7.64 -15.87 -5.36
N ASP A 115 8.29 -15.80 -4.19
CA ASP A 115 8.11 -14.67 -3.31
C ASP A 115 8.53 -13.36 -4.00
N PHE A 116 7.59 -12.41 -4.06
CA PHE A 116 7.83 -11.06 -4.53
C PHE A 116 7.05 -10.06 -3.69
N ARG A 117 7.75 -9.43 -2.75
CA ARG A 117 7.22 -8.46 -1.80
C ARG A 117 7.83 -7.08 -1.95
N VAL A 118 7.04 -6.05 -1.67
CA VAL A 118 7.53 -4.68 -1.56
C VAL A 118 7.11 -4.10 -0.22
N THR A 119 8.00 -3.31 0.37
CA THR A 119 7.66 -2.38 1.43
C THR A 119 7.13 -1.12 0.77
N VAL A 120 6.01 -0.61 1.25
CA VAL A 120 5.32 0.60 0.79
C VAL A 120 5.34 1.61 1.93
N ASP A 121 5.81 2.82 1.65
CA ASP A 121 5.83 3.91 2.60
C ASP A 121 4.43 4.11 3.22
N GLY A 122 4.35 4.13 4.55
CA GLY A 122 3.08 4.20 5.26
C GLY A 122 2.29 5.47 4.93
N SER A 123 2.97 6.60 4.70
CA SER A 123 2.32 7.86 4.33
C SER A 123 1.74 7.76 2.91
N PHE A 124 2.47 7.14 1.98
CA PHE A 124 1.98 6.85 0.64
C PHE A 124 0.77 5.91 0.66
N ALA A 125 0.80 4.84 1.47
CA ALA A 125 -0.32 3.93 1.62
C ALA A 125 -1.58 4.67 2.11
N VAL A 126 -1.46 5.46 3.18
CA VAL A 126 -2.54 6.32 3.70
C VAL A 126 -3.05 7.27 2.61
N SER A 127 -2.14 7.94 1.89
CA SER A 127 -2.46 8.89 0.83
C SER A 127 -3.31 8.25 -0.26
N CYS A 128 -2.90 7.08 -0.77
CA CYS A 128 -3.61 6.39 -1.83
C CYS A 128 -4.99 5.90 -1.36
N ILE A 129 -5.09 5.36 -0.15
CA ILE A 129 -6.37 4.89 0.39
C ILE A 129 -7.36 6.06 0.58
N VAL A 130 -6.87 7.21 1.07
CA VAL A 130 -7.69 8.41 1.26
C VAL A 130 -8.15 9.00 -0.07
N GLU A 131 -7.27 9.09 -1.07
CA GLU A 131 -7.61 9.58 -2.41
C GLU A 131 -8.74 8.77 -3.05
N VAL A 132 -8.69 7.44 -2.94
CA VAL A 132 -9.71 6.56 -3.53
C VAL A 132 -11.09 6.80 -2.94
N LEU A 133 -11.18 6.91 -1.61
CA LEU A 133 -12.49 6.96 -0.97
C LEU A 133 -13.07 8.37 -0.90
N CYS A 134 -12.27 9.37 -0.55
CA CYS A 134 -12.73 10.73 -0.36
C CYS A 134 -12.78 11.53 -1.68
N GLY A 135 -12.29 10.92 -2.76
CA GLY A 135 -12.27 11.49 -4.09
C GLY A 135 -11.08 12.44 -4.30
N PRO A 136 -10.95 12.97 -5.53
CA PRO A 136 -9.92 13.95 -5.83
C PRO A 136 -10.16 15.22 -5.00
N PHE A 137 -9.18 15.58 -4.18
CA PHE A 137 -9.27 16.78 -3.36
C PHE A 137 -8.96 18.02 -4.19
N ALA A 138 -9.84 19.02 -4.13
CA ALA A 138 -9.63 20.31 -4.81
C ALA A 138 -8.51 21.17 -4.18
N GLY A 139 -7.91 20.74 -3.06
CA GLY A 139 -6.78 21.41 -2.43
C GLY A 139 -6.24 20.69 -1.19
N THR A 140 -4.98 20.97 -0.85
CA THR A 140 -4.21 20.29 0.22
C THR A 140 -4.92 20.27 1.57
N ARG A 141 -5.63 21.34 1.93
CA ARG A 141 -6.33 21.42 3.22
C ARG A 141 -7.42 20.36 3.37
N GLY A 142 -8.19 20.10 2.32
CA GLY A 142 -9.23 19.06 2.36
C GLY A 142 -8.62 17.66 2.46
N TRP A 143 -7.56 17.40 1.70
CA TRP A 143 -6.82 16.13 1.73
C TRP A 143 -6.22 15.84 3.10
N LEU A 144 -5.47 16.80 3.67
CA LEU A 144 -4.92 16.69 5.03
C LEU A 144 -6.00 16.51 6.09
N THR A 145 -7.16 17.17 5.93
CA THR A 145 -8.28 17.02 6.88
C THR A 145 -8.81 15.60 6.86
N ALA A 146 -9.00 14.99 5.68
CA ALA A 146 -9.44 13.61 5.57
C ALA A 146 -8.43 12.60 6.16
N ILE A 147 -7.12 12.81 5.95
CA ILE A 147 -6.08 11.99 6.58
C ILE A 147 -6.16 12.09 8.11
N VAL A 148 -6.18 13.31 8.63
CA VAL A 148 -6.23 13.55 10.09
C VAL A 148 -7.49 12.93 10.69
N GLU A 149 -8.64 13.07 10.04
CA GLU A 149 -9.88 12.44 10.50
C GLU A 149 -9.75 10.92 10.60
N ARG A 150 -9.13 10.26 9.62
CA ARG A 150 -8.93 8.80 9.66
C ARG A 150 -7.96 8.35 10.73
N LEU A 151 -6.85 9.05 10.92
CA LEU A 151 -5.91 8.77 11.99
C LEU A 151 -6.51 9.04 13.37
N SER A 152 -7.42 10.02 13.48
CA SER A 152 -8.06 10.38 14.75
C SER A 152 -9.17 9.41 15.16
N ARG A 153 -9.88 8.80 14.19
CA ARG A 153 -10.96 7.82 14.44
C ARG A 153 -10.48 6.56 15.13
N THR A 154 -9.21 6.22 14.98
CA THR A 154 -8.62 4.99 15.50
C THR A 154 -8.02 5.15 16.89
N SER A 155 -8.05 6.34 17.51
CA SER A 155 -7.44 6.54 18.84
C SER A 155 -8.18 5.73 19.92
N PRO A 156 -7.56 4.67 20.50
CA PRO A 156 -8.11 3.98 21.66
C PRO A 156 -7.79 4.73 22.96
N LEU A 157 -7.05 5.85 22.91
CA LEU A 157 -6.58 6.61 24.08
C LEU A 157 -7.67 7.49 24.72
N ARG A 158 -8.95 7.23 24.43
CA ARG A 158 -10.09 7.57 25.29
C ARG A 158 -10.63 6.31 25.99
N ARG A 159 -9.75 5.53 26.63
CA ARG A 159 -10.15 4.60 27.68
C ARG A 159 -9.11 4.63 28.80
N GLY A 160 -9.48 5.28 29.90
CA GLY A 160 -8.94 5.04 31.25
C GLY A 160 -7.62 5.72 31.55
#